data_AF-A0A6G3Z710-F1
#
_entry.id   AF-A0A6G3Z710-F1
#
_cell.length_a   1.000
_cell.length_b   1.000
_cell.length_c   1.000
_cell.angle_alpha   90.00
_cell.angle_beta   90.00
_cell.angle_gamma   90.00
#
_symmetry.space_group_name_H-M   'P 1'
#
loop_
_entity.id
_entity.type
_entity.pdbx_description
1 polymer ?
#
loop_
_entity_poly.entity_id
_entity_poly.type
_entity_poly.pdbx_seq_one_letter_code
_entity_poly.pdbx_strand_id
1 'polypeptide(L)'
;MMLIEVNNLEALEAEIEEGFRLIYQGGAQLQRAIAEIRDKRLWRDVEDGFGNPVYASFEHYCRSRWYSARQTMDEHALAGQVANEMLALGLPEAKLPRRTSQLLALKKVEPDQRLAVLETATEIGGGKPTALSIKKVASQLVKPEIGEAYRVDSPSNLHHGKTIMVSDVKSGNIAIGPGGFPFLPGELAPVNPVEVATRISKPSLRDRVEVYRGLLTQVLEHEIDEALRGEIEAALG
;
A
#
# COMPACT_ATOMS: atom_id res chain seq x y z
N MET A 1 9.09 -32.36 38.59
CA MET A 1 9.37 -30.92 38.44
C MET A 1 9.55 -30.67 36.95
N MET A 2 8.64 -29.89 36.34
CA MET A 2 8.61 -29.32 34.98
C MET A 2 9.19 -30.13 33.79
N LEU A 3 8.29 -30.75 33.01
CA LEU A 3 8.54 -31.27 31.64
C LEU A 3 7.40 -30.86 30.67
N ILE A 4 6.69 -29.76 30.95
CA ILE A 4 5.39 -29.48 30.28
C ILE A 4 5.49 -28.43 29.16
N GLU A 5 6.53 -27.60 29.07
CA GLU A 5 6.55 -26.49 28.10
C GLU A 5 7.41 -26.69 26.85
N VAL A 6 8.42 -27.57 26.89
CA VAL A 6 9.30 -27.86 25.73
C VAL A 6 8.53 -28.50 24.56
N ASN A 7 7.44 -29.20 24.85
CA ASN A 7 6.58 -29.84 23.84
C ASN A 7 5.81 -28.86 22.94
N ASN A 8 5.64 -27.58 23.32
CA ASN A 8 4.83 -26.65 22.54
C ASN A 8 5.65 -25.95 21.45
N LEU A 9 6.92 -25.62 21.69
CA LEU A 9 7.75 -24.96 20.68
C LEU A 9 8.05 -25.90 19.52
N GLU A 10 8.58 -27.10 19.77
CA GLU A 10 8.94 -28.06 18.72
C GLU A 10 7.75 -28.44 17.82
N ALA A 11 6.55 -28.59 18.40
CA ALA A 11 5.34 -28.86 17.64
C ALA A 11 4.96 -27.70 16.71
N LEU A 12 5.06 -26.45 17.20
CA LEU A 12 4.82 -25.26 16.39
C LEU A 12 5.91 -25.06 15.33
N GLU A 13 7.16 -25.42 15.62
CA GLU A 13 8.23 -25.43 14.62
C GLU A 13 7.95 -26.44 13.52
N ALA A 14 7.48 -27.65 13.85
CA ALA A 14 7.08 -28.64 12.85
C ALA A 14 5.92 -28.13 11.96
N GLU A 15 4.96 -27.40 12.54
CA GLU A 15 3.90 -26.72 11.77
C GLU A 15 4.45 -25.65 10.82
N ILE A 16 5.48 -24.88 11.25
CA ILE A 16 6.15 -23.89 10.41
C ILE A 16 6.91 -24.57 9.27
N GLU A 17 7.65 -25.63 9.57
CA GLU A 17 8.43 -26.37 8.57
C GLU A 17 7.53 -27.03 7.52
N GLU A 18 6.43 -27.64 7.95
CA GLU A 18 5.42 -28.17 7.05
C GLU A 18 4.71 -27.05 6.27
N GLY A 19 4.44 -25.91 6.91
CA GLY A 19 3.90 -24.72 6.26
C GLY A 19 4.82 -24.12 5.19
N PHE A 20 6.14 -24.20 5.36
CA PHE A 20 7.10 -23.81 4.33
C PHE A 20 7.18 -24.83 3.19
N ARG A 21 7.12 -26.13 3.51
CA ARG A 21 7.17 -27.22 2.52
C ARG A 21 5.92 -27.23 1.64
N LEU A 22 4.76 -27.11 2.27
CA LEU A 22 3.47 -26.97 1.63
C LEU A 22 3.22 -25.49 1.36
N ILE A 23 3.97 -24.95 0.40
CA ILE A 23 4.09 -23.52 0.05
C ILE A 23 2.81 -22.68 0.27
N TYR A 24 1.57 -23.22 0.14
CA TYR A 24 0.34 -22.55 0.60
C TYR A 24 -0.79 -23.43 1.19
N GLN A 25 -0.64 -24.74 1.41
CA GLN A 25 -1.73 -25.55 2.00
C GLN A 25 -1.82 -25.41 3.53
N GLY A 26 -0.69 -25.07 4.17
CA GLY A 26 -0.59 -24.86 5.62
C GLY A 26 -0.65 -23.39 6.05
N GLY A 27 -1.15 -22.47 5.23
CA GLY A 27 -1.11 -21.03 5.52
C GLY A 27 -1.68 -20.66 6.90
N ALA A 28 -2.74 -21.35 7.33
CA ALA A 28 -3.30 -21.20 8.67
C ALA A 28 -2.37 -21.67 9.80
N GLN A 29 -1.75 -22.82 9.60
CA GLN A 29 -0.84 -23.44 10.56
C GLN A 29 0.41 -22.57 10.69
N LEU A 30 0.96 -22.13 9.56
CA LEU A 30 2.12 -21.22 9.50
C LEU A 30 1.83 -19.89 10.21
N GLN A 31 0.70 -19.24 9.91
CA GLN A 31 0.30 -18.01 10.59
C GLN A 31 0.16 -18.23 12.10
N ARG A 32 -0.61 -19.24 12.51
CA ARG A 32 -0.88 -19.55 13.91
C ARG A 32 0.41 -19.84 14.66
N ALA A 33 1.27 -20.69 14.11
CA ALA A 33 2.50 -21.10 14.76
C ALA A 33 3.51 -19.96 14.90
N ILE A 34 3.71 -19.15 13.85
CA ILE A 34 4.58 -17.96 13.94
C ILE A 34 4.04 -16.97 14.98
N ALA A 35 2.73 -16.71 14.99
CA ALA A 35 2.11 -15.81 15.96
C ALA A 35 2.24 -16.36 17.39
N GLU A 36 1.98 -17.64 17.60
CA GLU A 36 2.02 -18.27 18.92
C GLU A 36 3.44 -18.28 19.52
N ILE A 37 4.46 -18.64 18.73
CA ILE A 37 5.87 -18.57 19.16
C ILE A 37 6.27 -17.14 19.52
N ARG A 38 5.84 -16.16 18.71
CA ARG A 38 6.19 -14.75 18.93
C ARG A 38 5.51 -14.18 20.16
N ASP A 39 4.20 -14.37 20.26
CA ASP A 39 3.36 -13.70 21.25
C ASP A 39 3.55 -14.31 22.64
N LYS A 40 3.73 -15.64 22.73
CA LYS A 40 4.12 -16.33 23.98
C LYS A 40 5.62 -16.28 24.25
N ARG A 41 6.42 -15.76 23.31
CA ARG A 41 7.89 -15.65 23.41
C ARG A 41 8.59 -17.00 23.67
N LEU A 42 8.05 -18.10 23.13
CA LEU A 42 8.51 -19.47 23.40
C LEU A 42 9.99 -19.70 23.06
N TRP A 43 10.55 -18.89 22.15
CA TRP A 43 11.98 -18.90 21.84
C TRP A 43 12.88 -18.51 23.03
N ARG A 44 12.34 -17.88 24.08
CA ARG A 44 13.12 -17.52 25.29
C ARG A 44 13.39 -18.72 26.18
N ASP A 45 12.57 -19.76 26.08
CA ASP A 45 12.63 -20.94 26.93
C ASP A 45 13.68 -21.96 26.42
N VAL A 46 14.31 -21.67 25.28
CA VAL A 46 15.42 -22.46 24.74
C VAL A 46 16.69 -22.05 25.45
N GLU A 47 17.19 -22.93 26.31
CA GLU A 47 18.43 -22.75 27.07
C GLU A 47 19.57 -23.61 26.50
N ASP A 48 20.80 -23.12 26.66
CA ASP A 48 22.00 -23.91 26.41
C ASP A 48 22.26 -24.93 27.54
N GLY A 49 23.26 -25.78 27.38
CA GLY A 49 23.65 -26.76 28.41
C GLY A 49 24.13 -26.16 29.74
N PHE A 50 24.16 -24.83 29.86
CA PHE A 50 24.53 -24.07 31.05
C PHE A 50 23.36 -23.23 31.61
N GLY A 51 22.14 -23.37 31.06
CA GLY A 51 20.95 -22.65 31.52
C GLY A 51 20.86 -21.20 31.02
N ASN A 52 21.61 -20.81 30.00
CA ASN A 52 21.51 -19.47 29.41
C ASN A 52 20.57 -19.48 28.19
N PRO A 53 19.76 -18.42 27.98
CA PRO A 53 18.91 -18.33 26.80
C PRO A 53 19.73 -18.36 25.50
N VAL A 54 19.43 -19.30 24.61
CA VAL A 54 20.08 -19.44 23.30
C VAL A 54 19.76 -18.24 22.40
N TYR A 55 18.53 -17.74 22.48
CA TYR A 55 18.05 -16.66 21.62
C TYR A 55 17.85 -15.37 22.42
N ALA A 56 18.62 -14.32 22.09
CA ALA A 56 18.48 -13.00 22.69
C ALA A 56 17.23 -12.21 22.23
N SER A 57 16.71 -12.49 21.02
CA SER A 57 15.54 -11.83 20.46
C SER A 57 14.79 -12.74 19.48
N PHE A 58 13.55 -12.40 19.15
CA PHE A 58 12.80 -13.10 18.11
C PHE A 58 13.48 -13.02 16.73
N GLU A 59 14.14 -11.91 16.41
CA GLU A 59 14.96 -11.78 15.19
C GLU A 59 16.12 -12.79 15.20
N HIS A 60 16.81 -12.94 16.34
CA HIS A 60 17.88 -13.92 16.48
C HIS A 60 17.34 -15.34 16.28
N TYR A 61 16.22 -15.66 16.91
CA TYR A 61 15.52 -16.94 16.70
C TYR A 61 15.18 -17.18 15.22
N CYS A 62 14.56 -16.21 14.55
CA CYS A 62 14.19 -16.33 13.14
C CYS A 62 15.40 -16.61 12.23
N ARG A 63 16.50 -15.87 12.43
CA ARG A 63 17.71 -16.05 11.64
C ARG A 63 18.39 -17.39 11.91
N SER A 64 18.49 -17.78 13.17
CA SER A 64 19.23 -18.98 13.57
C SER A 64 18.46 -20.25 13.26
N ARG A 65 17.12 -20.26 13.44
CA ARG A 65 16.29 -21.45 13.23
C ARG A 65 15.79 -21.59 11.79
N TRP A 66 15.41 -20.48 11.17
CA TRP A 66 14.70 -20.46 9.89
C TRP A 66 15.50 -19.81 8.75
N TYR A 67 16.74 -19.40 9.01
CA TYR A 67 17.60 -18.69 8.04
C TYR A 67 16.92 -17.48 7.38
N SER A 68 15.98 -16.86 8.11
CA SER A 68 15.08 -15.84 7.60
C SER A 68 15.05 -14.63 8.52
N ALA A 69 14.85 -13.43 7.94
CA ALA A 69 14.61 -12.24 8.74
C ALA A 69 13.21 -12.30 9.37
N ARG A 70 13.02 -11.65 10.53
CA ARG A 70 11.68 -11.54 11.15
C ARG A 70 10.65 -10.96 10.19
N GLN A 71 11.04 -9.97 9.39
CA GLN A 71 10.11 -9.36 8.42
C GLN A 71 9.56 -10.41 7.45
N THR A 72 10.41 -11.30 6.96
CA THR A 72 9.99 -12.40 6.07
C THR A 72 9.01 -13.33 6.79
N MET A 73 9.29 -13.69 8.04
CA MET A 73 8.37 -14.51 8.86
C MET A 73 7.02 -13.83 9.07
N ASP A 74 7.02 -12.53 9.40
CA ASP A 74 5.80 -11.73 9.56
C ASP A 74 5.02 -11.63 8.22
N GLU A 75 5.70 -11.49 7.08
CA GLU A 75 5.09 -11.51 5.74
C GLU A 75 4.44 -12.85 5.42
N HIS A 76 5.06 -13.98 5.78
CA HIS A 76 4.48 -15.31 5.63
C HIS A 76 3.25 -15.50 6.51
N ALA A 77 3.30 -15.08 7.78
CA ALA A 77 2.16 -15.13 8.67
C ALA A 77 0.98 -14.31 8.13
N LEU A 78 1.25 -13.09 7.65
CA LEU A 78 0.24 -12.23 7.04
C LEU A 78 -0.37 -12.82 5.76
N ALA A 79 0.44 -13.44 4.91
CA ALA A 79 -0.08 -14.13 3.73
C ALA A 79 -0.98 -15.31 4.11
N GLY A 80 -0.60 -16.09 5.12
CA GLY A 80 -1.42 -17.17 5.67
C GLY A 80 -2.76 -16.69 6.19
N GLN A 81 -2.78 -15.56 6.90
CA GLN A 81 -4.02 -14.92 7.34
C GLN A 81 -4.94 -14.55 6.16
N VAL A 82 -4.41 -13.89 5.13
CA VAL A 82 -5.21 -13.52 3.95
C VAL A 82 -5.76 -14.76 3.25
N ALA A 83 -4.97 -15.83 3.12
CA ALA A 83 -5.43 -17.08 2.53
C ALA A 83 -6.62 -17.67 3.30
N ASN A 84 -6.55 -17.69 4.63
CA ASN A 84 -7.65 -18.16 5.48
C ASN A 84 -8.91 -17.33 5.33
N GLU A 85 -8.77 -16.01 5.30
CA GLU A 85 -9.91 -15.10 5.09
C GLU A 85 -10.57 -15.38 3.73
N MET A 86 -9.79 -15.64 2.68
CA MET A 86 -10.34 -16.01 1.36
C MET A 86 -11.03 -17.37 1.35
N LEU A 87 -10.49 -18.37 2.06
CA LEU A 87 -11.15 -19.66 2.23
C LEU A 87 -12.48 -19.52 2.97
N ALA A 88 -12.51 -18.71 4.04
CA ALA A 88 -13.72 -18.42 4.81
C ALA A 88 -14.80 -17.69 3.97
N LEU A 89 -14.37 -16.90 2.99
CA LEU A 89 -15.26 -16.27 2.01
C LEU A 89 -15.72 -17.22 0.89
N GLY A 90 -15.31 -18.50 0.93
CA GLY A 90 -15.76 -19.53 0.00
C GLY A 90 -14.87 -19.76 -1.22
N LEU A 91 -13.66 -19.18 -1.27
CA LEU A 91 -12.71 -19.52 -2.33
C LEU A 91 -12.26 -20.99 -2.18
N PRO A 92 -12.34 -21.82 -3.23
CA PRO A 92 -11.77 -23.17 -3.18
C PRO A 92 -10.25 -23.12 -2.98
N GLU A 93 -9.71 -24.01 -2.14
CA GLU A 93 -8.27 -24.08 -1.85
C GLU A 93 -7.42 -24.17 -3.13
N ALA A 94 -7.87 -24.93 -4.13
CA ALA A 94 -7.18 -25.09 -5.41
C ALA A 94 -7.01 -23.77 -6.21
N LYS A 95 -7.82 -22.75 -5.91
CA LYS A 95 -7.78 -21.42 -6.54
C LYS A 95 -7.01 -20.38 -5.73
N LEU A 96 -6.48 -20.72 -4.56
CA LEU A 96 -5.67 -19.80 -3.77
C LEU A 96 -4.42 -19.36 -4.55
N PRO A 97 -4.04 -18.06 -4.46
CA PRO A 97 -2.76 -17.61 -5.00
C PRO A 97 -1.59 -18.38 -4.36
N ARG A 98 -0.67 -18.84 -5.21
CA ARG A 98 0.47 -19.67 -4.81
C ARG A 98 1.74 -18.88 -4.51
N ARG A 99 1.65 -17.58 -4.22
CA ARG A 99 2.81 -16.74 -3.86
C ARG A 99 2.42 -15.72 -2.79
N THR A 100 3.33 -15.51 -1.83
CA THR A 100 3.16 -14.59 -0.69
C THR A 100 2.88 -13.19 -1.23
N SER A 101 3.58 -12.77 -2.28
CA SER A 101 3.39 -11.47 -2.91
C SER A 101 2.01 -11.27 -3.54
N GLN A 102 1.33 -12.34 -3.99
CA GLN A 102 -0.05 -12.25 -4.50
C GLN A 102 -1.04 -12.08 -3.34
N LEU A 103 -0.90 -12.88 -2.28
CA LEU A 103 -1.75 -12.78 -1.07
C LEU A 103 -1.57 -11.43 -0.38
N LEU A 104 -0.33 -10.95 -0.23
CA LEU A 104 -0.04 -9.63 0.33
C LEU A 104 -0.57 -8.48 -0.54
N ALA A 105 -0.72 -8.69 -1.86
CA ALA A 105 -1.39 -7.70 -2.71
C ALA A 105 -2.89 -7.60 -2.39
N LEU A 106 -3.53 -8.71 -2.05
CA LEU A 106 -4.94 -8.77 -1.64
C LEU A 106 -5.18 -8.23 -0.22
N LYS A 107 -4.17 -8.26 0.66
CA LYS A 107 -4.26 -7.66 2.01
C LYS A 107 -4.74 -6.20 1.98
N LYS A 108 -4.37 -5.44 0.94
CA LYS A 108 -4.71 -4.02 0.79
C LYS A 108 -6.11 -3.77 0.24
N VAL A 109 -6.86 -4.84 -0.03
CA VAL A 109 -8.23 -4.81 -0.53
C VAL A 109 -9.16 -5.17 0.62
N GLU A 110 -10.32 -4.52 0.68
CA GLU A 110 -11.36 -4.86 1.64
C GLU A 110 -11.78 -6.33 1.50
N PRO A 111 -12.01 -7.05 2.62
CA PRO A 111 -12.22 -8.50 2.59
C PRO A 111 -13.29 -8.97 1.59
N ASP A 112 -14.41 -8.26 1.52
CA ASP A 112 -15.54 -8.52 0.63
C ASP A 112 -15.21 -8.37 -0.86
N GLN A 113 -14.23 -7.53 -1.20
CA GLN A 113 -13.82 -7.26 -2.59
C GLN A 113 -12.70 -8.18 -3.10
N ARG A 114 -12.02 -8.92 -2.21
CA ARG A 114 -10.82 -9.71 -2.57
C ARG A 114 -11.10 -10.81 -3.59
N LEU A 115 -12.26 -11.46 -3.51
CA LEU A 115 -12.66 -12.50 -4.46
C LEU A 115 -12.80 -11.92 -5.87
N ALA A 116 -13.56 -10.84 -6.02
CA ALA A 116 -13.77 -10.17 -7.29
C ALA A 116 -12.47 -9.63 -7.89
N VAL A 117 -11.59 -9.05 -7.05
CA VAL A 117 -10.25 -8.61 -7.49
C VAL A 117 -9.43 -9.80 -7.99
N LEU A 118 -9.42 -10.92 -7.27
CA LEU A 118 -8.65 -12.09 -7.65
C LEU A 118 -9.18 -12.72 -8.94
N GLU A 119 -10.50 -12.86 -9.09
CA GLU A 119 -11.14 -13.41 -10.29
C GLU A 119 -10.81 -12.55 -11.52
N THR A 120 -11.04 -11.24 -11.43
CA THR A 120 -10.72 -10.29 -12.52
C THR A 120 -9.22 -10.32 -12.87
N ALA A 121 -8.35 -10.36 -11.85
CA ALA A 121 -6.90 -10.46 -12.07
C ALA A 121 -6.49 -11.80 -12.70
N THR A 122 -7.24 -12.87 -12.44
CA THR A 122 -7.04 -14.21 -13.00
C THR A 122 -7.44 -14.24 -14.46
N GLU A 123 -8.57 -13.63 -14.82
CA GLU A 123 -9.04 -13.50 -16.21
C GLU A 123 -8.05 -12.71 -17.06
N ILE A 124 -7.64 -11.52 -16.60
CA ILE A 124 -6.64 -10.68 -17.29
C ILE A 124 -5.30 -11.42 -17.42
N GLY A 125 -4.95 -12.22 -16.42
CA GLY A 125 -3.71 -13.00 -16.38
C GLY A 125 -3.77 -14.35 -17.11
N GLY A 126 -4.84 -14.66 -17.87
CA GLY A 126 -4.97 -15.94 -18.58
C GLY A 126 -4.96 -17.16 -17.65
N GLY A 127 -5.61 -17.05 -16.50
CA GLY A 127 -5.67 -18.11 -15.47
C GLY A 127 -4.53 -18.08 -14.45
N LYS A 128 -3.55 -17.17 -14.60
CA LYS A 128 -2.40 -17.05 -13.69
C LYS A 128 -2.24 -15.61 -13.21
N PRO A 129 -2.95 -15.19 -12.14
CA PRO A 129 -2.84 -13.82 -11.64
C PRO A 129 -1.42 -13.57 -11.12
N THR A 130 -0.87 -12.40 -11.40
CA THR A 130 0.40 -11.94 -10.81
C THR A 130 0.11 -10.97 -9.68
N ALA A 131 1.08 -10.75 -8.78
CA ALA A 131 0.93 -9.71 -7.75
C ALA A 131 0.70 -8.32 -8.36
N LEU A 132 1.27 -8.06 -9.55
CA LEU A 132 1.10 -6.80 -10.27
C LEU A 132 -0.31 -6.67 -10.85
N SER A 133 -0.86 -7.72 -11.47
CA SER A 133 -2.22 -7.69 -11.99
C SER A 133 -3.25 -7.53 -10.88
N ILE A 134 -3.07 -8.19 -9.74
CA ILE A 134 -3.91 -8.02 -8.55
C ILE A 134 -3.89 -6.56 -8.08
N LYS A 135 -2.70 -5.95 -7.94
CA LYS A 135 -2.59 -4.53 -7.55
C LYS A 135 -3.27 -3.59 -8.54
N LYS A 136 -3.10 -3.85 -9.84
CA LYS A 136 -3.72 -3.05 -10.90
C LYS A 136 -5.25 -3.11 -10.82
N VAL A 137 -5.81 -4.31 -10.69
CA VAL A 137 -7.25 -4.50 -10.55
C VAL A 137 -7.78 -3.89 -9.25
N ALA A 138 -7.09 -4.11 -8.13
CA ALA A 138 -7.43 -3.50 -6.84
C ALA A 138 -7.51 -1.97 -6.95
N SER A 139 -6.54 -1.34 -7.61
CA SER A 139 -6.56 0.12 -7.82
C SER A 139 -7.66 0.63 -8.75
N GLN A 140 -8.27 -0.25 -9.55
CA GLN A 140 -9.38 0.09 -10.44
C GLN A 140 -10.75 -0.15 -9.78
N LEU A 141 -10.85 -1.15 -8.90
CA LEU A 141 -12.07 -1.49 -8.15
C LEU A 141 -12.26 -0.62 -6.91
N VAL A 142 -11.15 -0.24 -6.25
CA VAL A 142 -11.12 0.94 -5.39
C VAL A 142 -11.15 2.15 -6.32
N LYS A 143 -12.32 2.40 -6.93
CA LYS A 143 -12.65 3.77 -7.33
C LYS A 143 -12.46 4.57 -6.05
N PRO A 144 -11.56 5.57 -5.99
CA PRO A 144 -11.80 6.61 -5.00
C PRO A 144 -13.25 7.02 -5.26
N GLU A 145 -14.10 7.03 -4.23
CA GLU A 145 -15.30 7.85 -4.31
C GLU A 145 -14.81 9.17 -4.89
N ILE A 146 -15.26 9.46 -6.11
CA ILE A 146 -14.83 10.66 -6.82
C ILE A 146 -15.49 11.76 -6.01
N GLY A 147 -14.79 12.21 -4.96
CA GLY A 147 -15.06 13.48 -4.33
C GLY A 147 -15.11 14.50 -5.44
N GLU A 148 -16.03 15.45 -5.32
CA GLU A 148 -16.13 16.53 -6.29
C GLU A 148 -14.73 17.09 -6.57
N ALA A 149 -14.37 17.16 -7.84
CA ALA A 149 -13.07 17.67 -8.22
C ALA A 149 -13.12 19.19 -8.10
N TYR A 150 -12.12 19.77 -7.46
CA TYR A 150 -12.02 21.22 -7.32
C TYR A 150 -10.70 21.71 -7.89
N ARG A 151 -10.70 22.84 -8.59
CA ARG A 151 -9.49 23.59 -8.94
C ARG A 151 -9.21 24.57 -7.80
N VAL A 152 -7.96 24.60 -7.34
CA VAL A 152 -7.53 25.61 -6.38
C VAL A 152 -7.39 26.94 -7.10
N ASP A 153 -8.27 27.88 -6.80
CA ASP A 153 -8.35 29.20 -7.42
C ASP A 153 -7.69 30.31 -6.58
N SER A 154 -7.15 29.94 -5.41
CA SER A 154 -6.45 30.87 -4.51
C SER A 154 -5.02 31.15 -4.99
N PRO A 155 -4.68 32.37 -5.45
CA PRO A 155 -3.34 32.71 -5.96
C PRO A 155 -2.25 32.71 -4.88
N SER A 156 -2.64 32.80 -3.61
CA SER A 156 -1.73 32.71 -2.45
C SER A 156 -1.45 31.26 -2.03
N ASN A 157 -2.12 30.28 -2.63
CA ASN A 157 -1.99 28.87 -2.27
C ASN A 157 -0.96 28.17 -3.17
N LEU A 158 -0.07 27.37 -2.57
CA LEU A 158 0.94 26.54 -3.27
C LEU A 158 0.35 25.55 -4.30
N HIS A 159 -0.96 25.36 -4.25
CA HIS A 159 -1.72 24.52 -5.15
C HIS A 159 -2.51 25.28 -6.21
N HIS A 160 -2.38 26.61 -6.33
CA HIS A 160 -3.06 27.43 -7.33
C HIS A 160 -2.99 26.80 -8.74
N GLY A 161 -4.14 26.74 -9.42
CA GLY A 161 -4.32 26.13 -10.74
C GLY A 161 -4.35 24.60 -10.77
N LYS A 162 -3.98 23.91 -9.68
CA LYS A 162 -4.04 22.44 -9.60
C LYS A 162 -5.46 21.97 -9.34
N THR A 163 -5.84 20.90 -10.02
CA THR A 163 -7.04 20.13 -9.70
C THR A 163 -6.74 19.19 -8.55
N ILE A 164 -7.50 19.30 -7.48
CA ILE A 164 -7.42 18.44 -6.31
C ILE A 164 -8.73 17.67 -6.16
N MET A 165 -8.61 16.47 -5.61
CA MET A 165 -9.76 15.67 -5.18
C MET A 165 -10.01 16.03 -3.72
N VAL A 166 -11.18 16.55 -3.41
CA VAL A 166 -11.57 16.81 -2.03
C VAL A 166 -12.12 15.52 -1.45
N SER A 167 -11.48 15.00 -0.41
CA SER A 167 -11.85 13.73 0.22
C SER A 167 -12.93 13.88 1.28
N ASP A 168 -13.11 15.09 1.82
CA ASP A 168 -14.06 15.38 2.89
C ASP A 168 -14.34 16.90 2.97
N VAL A 169 -15.59 17.29 3.26
CA VAL A 169 -15.99 18.67 3.55
C VAL A 169 -16.51 18.69 4.98
N LYS A 170 -15.69 19.20 5.91
CA LYS A 170 -16.09 19.25 7.32
C LYS A 170 -17.16 20.32 7.55
N SER A 171 -18.10 20.01 8.44
CA SER A 171 -19.15 20.91 8.93
C SER A 171 -18.56 22.27 9.33
N GLY A 172 -18.67 23.26 8.44
CA GLY A 172 -17.97 24.54 8.54
C GLY A 172 -17.27 25.04 7.26
N ASN A 173 -17.44 24.37 6.10
CA ASN A 173 -16.95 24.77 4.78
C ASN A 173 -15.43 24.64 4.54
N ILE A 174 -14.73 23.77 5.28
CA ILE A 174 -13.31 23.46 5.02
C ILE A 174 -13.23 22.16 4.24
N ALA A 175 -12.64 22.24 3.04
CA ALA A 175 -12.39 21.09 2.18
C ALA A 175 -11.00 20.49 2.48
N ILE A 176 -10.89 19.17 2.55
CA ILE A 176 -9.61 18.49 2.77
C ILE A 176 -9.14 17.85 1.46
N GLY A 177 -7.98 18.26 0.98
CA GLY A 177 -7.33 17.67 -0.19
C GLY A 177 -6.35 16.54 0.13
N PRO A 178 -5.66 16.00 -0.89
CA PRO A 178 -4.75 14.87 -0.74
C PRO A 178 -3.65 15.16 0.30
N GLY A 179 -3.43 14.23 1.22
CA GLY A 179 -2.43 14.38 2.30
C GLY A 179 -2.93 15.16 3.52
N GLY A 180 -4.23 15.45 3.62
CA GLY A 180 -4.83 16.11 4.79
C GLY A 180 -4.73 17.64 4.77
N PHE A 181 -4.40 18.24 3.63
CA PHE A 181 -4.30 19.69 3.49
C PHE A 181 -5.68 20.36 3.51
N PRO A 182 -5.93 21.32 4.43
CA PRO A 182 -7.19 22.05 4.48
C PRO A 182 -7.22 23.20 3.45
N PHE A 183 -8.38 23.43 2.84
CA PHE A 183 -8.68 24.53 1.93
C PHE A 183 -9.85 25.35 2.49
N LEU A 184 -9.75 26.68 2.38
CA LEU A 184 -10.77 27.60 2.86
C LEU A 184 -11.96 27.72 1.89
N PRO A 185 -13.13 28.17 2.37
CA PRO A 185 -14.27 28.49 1.52
C PRO A 185 -13.88 29.56 0.48
N GLY A 186 -14.08 29.28 -0.80
CA GLY A 186 -13.75 30.20 -1.91
C GLY A 186 -12.36 29.98 -2.53
N GLU A 187 -11.50 29.12 -1.95
CA GLU A 187 -10.23 28.73 -2.59
C GLU A 187 -10.41 27.66 -3.66
N LEU A 188 -11.61 27.09 -3.77
CA LEU A 188 -11.91 25.94 -4.59
C LEU A 188 -13.05 26.24 -5.55
N ALA A 189 -12.79 26.07 -6.85
CA ALA A 189 -13.79 26.15 -7.90
C ALA A 189 -14.15 24.73 -8.36
N PRO A 190 -15.44 24.33 -8.39
CA PRO A 190 -15.83 22.98 -8.82
C PRO A 190 -15.45 22.74 -10.28
N VAL A 191 -14.96 21.53 -10.57
CA VAL A 191 -14.54 21.07 -11.89
C VAL A 191 -15.34 19.82 -12.25
N ASN A 192 -15.78 19.71 -13.49
CA ASN A 192 -16.51 18.54 -13.96
C ASN A 192 -15.62 17.29 -13.87
N PRO A 193 -15.99 16.24 -13.11
CA PRO A 193 -15.16 15.06 -12.89
C PRO A 193 -14.83 14.28 -14.19
N VAL A 194 -15.62 14.45 -15.25
CA VAL A 194 -15.36 13.85 -16.57
C VAL A 194 -14.09 14.44 -17.23
N GLU A 195 -13.73 15.69 -16.93
CA GLU A 195 -12.52 16.34 -17.46
C GLU A 195 -11.24 15.93 -16.73
N VAL A 196 -11.35 15.36 -15.52
CA VAL A 196 -10.21 15.03 -14.65
C VAL A 196 -9.64 13.65 -14.96
N ALA A 197 -10.50 12.69 -15.32
CA ALA A 197 -10.10 11.32 -15.64
C ALA A 197 -9.19 11.21 -16.88
N THR A 198 -9.17 12.21 -17.76
CA THR A 198 -8.33 12.24 -18.97
C THR A 198 -6.93 12.83 -18.73
N ARG A 199 -6.65 13.40 -17.54
CA ARG A 199 -5.41 14.17 -17.28
C ARG A 199 -4.43 13.55 -16.29
N ILE A 200 -4.55 12.26 -15.97
CA ILE A 200 -3.54 11.54 -15.16
C ILE A 200 -2.42 10.96 -16.03
N SER A 201 -1.96 11.71 -17.05
CA SER A 201 -0.62 11.52 -17.60
C SER A 201 0.26 12.59 -17.00
N LYS A 202 1.41 12.22 -16.43
CA LYS A 202 2.44 13.22 -16.07
C LYS A 202 2.66 14.10 -17.30
N PRO A 203 2.47 15.43 -17.21
CA PRO A 203 2.67 16.32 -18.35
C PRO A 203 4.07 16.11 -18.88
N SER A 204 4.20 16.00 -20.20
CA SER A 204 5.50 15.85 -20.82
C SER A 204 6.37 17.06 -20.47
N LEU A 205 7.70 16.92 -20.58
CA LEU A 205 8.60 18.07 -20.37
C LEU A 205 8.22 19.24 -21.29
N ARG A 206 7.71 18.93 -22.49
CA ARG A 206 7.19 19.91 -23.44
C ARG A 206 5.98 20.66 -22.89
N ASP A 207 4.99 19.95 -22.35
CA ASP A 207 3.78 20.56 -21.78
C ASP A 207 4.13 21.45 -20.58
N ARG A 208 5.12 21.04 -19.77
CA ARG A 208 5.61 21.84 -18.65
C ARG A 208 6.30 23.12 -19.12
N VAL A 209 7.11 23.04 -20.18
CA VAL A 209 7.77 24.22 -20.79
C VAL A 209 6.73 25.20 -21.32
N GLU A 210 5.66 24.74 -21.97
CA GLU A 210 4.58 25.61 -22.44
C GLU A 210 3.84 26.32 -21.30
N VAL A 211 3.57 25.62 -20.20
CA VAL A 211 2.96 26.23 -19.01
C VAL A 211 3.87 27.32 -18.43
N TYR A 212 5.18 27.06 -18.32
CA TYR A 212 6.13 28.07 -17.83
C TYR A 212 6.23 29.27 -18.78
N ARG A 213 6.21 29.05 -20.10
CA ARG A 213 6.16 30.13 -21.08
C ARG A 213 4.93 31.02 -20.87
N GLY A 214 3.75 30.43 -20.72
CA GLY A 214 2.52 31.18 -20.47
C GLY A 214 2.56 32.02 -19.19
N LEU A 215 3.07 31.45 -18.09
CA LEU A 215 3.22 32.17 -16.82
C LEU A 215 4.21 33.35 -16.94
N LEU A 216 5.34 33.14 -17.61
CA LEU A 216 6.33 34.19 -17.84
C LEU A 216 5.77 35.32 -18.71
N THR A 217 4.97 35.01 -19.74
CA THR A 217 4.27 36.02 -20.54
C THR A 217 3.28 36.83 -19.71
N GLN A 218 2.52 36.21 -18.82
CA GLN A 218 1.60 36.94 -17.92
C GLN A 218 2.35 37.88 -16.96
N VAL A 219 3.53 37.48 -16.48
CA VAL A 219 4.35 38.35 -15.62
C VAL A 219 4.80 39.62 -16.37
N LEU A 220 5.06 39.53 -17.69
CA LEU A 220 5.44 40.69 -18.51
C LEU A 220 4.31 41.71 -18.71
N GLU A 221 3.05 41.32 -18.48
CA GLU A 221 1.88 42.21 -18.54
C GLU A 221 1.79 43.14 -17.31
N HIS A 222 2.57 42.88 -16.26
CA HIS A 222 2.64 43.69 -15.05
C HIS A 222 3.85 44.63 -15.03
N GLU A 223 3.79 45.68 -14.21
CA GLU A 223 4.96 46.51 -13.90
C GLU A 223 5.97 45.67 -13.11
N ILE A 224 7.09 45.38 -13.75
CA ILE A 224 8.23 44.67 -13.18
C ILE A 224 9.51 45.45 -13.46
N ASP A 225 10.54 45.21 -12.66
CA ASP A 225 11.85 45.81 -12.83
C ASP A 225 12.45 45.46 -14.21
N GLU A 226 13.15 46.43 -14.82
CA GLU A 226 13.69 46.30 -16.18
C GLU A 226 14.74 45.18 -16.30
N ALA A 227 15.53 44.93 -15.24
CA ALA A 227 16.49 43.82 -15.24
C ALA A 227 15.76 42.47 -15.24
N LEU A 228 14.68 42.36 -14.44
CA LEU A 228 13.86 41.15 -14.39
C LEU A 228 13.09 40.93 -15.71
N ARG A 229 12.60 42.01 -16.33
CA ARG A 229 11.99 41.97 -17.66
C ARG A 229 12.96 41.39 -18.70
N GLY A 230 14.21 41.85 -18.70
CA GLY A 230 15.25 41.33 -19.60
C GLY A 230 15.56 39.84 -19.40
N GLU A 231 15.61 39.36 -18.15
CA GLU A 231 15.81 37.93 -17.85
C GLU A 231 14.63 37.06 -18.34
N ILE A 232 13.40 37.54 -18.16
CA ILE A 232 12.19 36.83 -18.58
C ILE A 232 12.11 36.75 -20.11
N GLU A 233 12.39 37.86 -20.81
CA GLU A 233 12.40 37.90 -22.27
C GLU A 233 13.49 36.99 -22.86
N ALA A 234 14.67 36.94 -22.23
CA ALA A 234 15.75 36.03 -22.62
C ALA A 234 15.40 34.53 -22.40
N ALA A 235 14.59 34.22 -21.38
CA ALA A 235 14.10 32.86 -21.14
C ALA A 235 12.96 32.44 -22.08
N LEU A 236 12.26 33.41 -22.69
CA LEU A 236 11.20 33.17 -23.66
C LEU A 236 11.70 33.08 -25.11
N GLY A 237 12.82 33.72 -25.44
CA GLY A 237 13.53 33.60 -26.74
C GLY A 237 14.14 32.22 -26.97
#